data_AF-A0A3N5FNL4-F1
#
_entry.id   AF-A0A3N5FNL4-F1
#
_cell.length_a   1.000
_cell.length_b   1.000
_cell.length_c   1.000
_cell.angle_alpha   90.00
_cell.angle_beta   90.00
_cell.angle_gamma   90.00
#
_symmetry.space_group_name_H-M   'P 1'
#
loop_
_entity.id
_entity.type
_entity.pdbx_description
1 polymer ?
#
loop_
_entity_poly.entity_id
_entity_poly.type
_entity_poly.pdbx_seq_one_letter_code
_entity_poly.pdbx_strand_id
1 'polypeptide(L)'
;MTKAGLFTLGIEEEFQLIDPETRDLRSHVQHLIEDEHTLQDQLKPELHQSVIEVGTNICRDIKEARGEVVRLRSDLARLARRNGLTIAAAGTHPFALWE
;
A
#
# COMPACT_ATOMS: atom_id res chain seq x y z
N MET A 1 15.06 -16.70 -31.87
CA MET A 1 14.09 -15.60 -31.60
C MET A 1 13.48 -15.85 -30.24
N THR A 2 13.89 -15.10 -29.22
CA THR A 2 13.26 -15.13 -27.90
C THR A 2 11.85 -14.54 -28.03
N LYS A 3 10.82 -15.28 -27.60
CA LYS A 3 9.44 -14.80 -27.58
C LYS A 3 9.38 -13.56 -26.68
N ALA A 4 9.15 -12.39 -27.25
CA ALA A 4 8.79 -11.21 -26.47
C ALA A 4 7.47 -11.51 -25.75
N GLY A 5 7.44 -11.38 -24.42
CA GLY A 5 6.23 -11.56 -23.60
C GLY A 5 6.06 -12.91 -22.88
N LEU A 6 7.14 -13.65 -22.56
CA LEU A 6 7.04 -14.95 -21.86
C LEU A 6 6.84 -14.83 -20.34
N PHE A 7 7.24 -13.71 -19.73
CA PHE A 7 7.14 -13.51 -18.29
C PHE A 7 6.54 -12.13 -17.99
N THR A 8 5.61 -12.10 -17.03
CA THR A 8 5.00 -10.90 -16.45
C THR A 8 5.25 -10.90 -14.95
N LEU A 9 5.05 -9.75 -14.30
CA LEU A 9 5.19 -9.63 -12.84
C LEU A 9 4.08 -8.77 -12.23
N GLY A 10 3.76 -9.04 -10.98
CA GLY A 10 3.00 -8.16 -10.10
C GLY A 10 3.81 -7.92 -8.82
N ILE A 11 3.57 -6.78 -8.16
CA ILE A 11 4.19 -6.42 -6.89
C ILE A 11 3.08 -6.10 -5.90
N GLU A 12 3.14 -6.74 -4.74
CA GLU A 12 2.32 -6.42 -3.57
C GLU A 12 3.22 -5.79 -2.51
N GLU A 13 2.74 -4.71 -1.89
CA GLU A 13 3.42 -4.01 -0.81
C GLU A 13 2.46 -3.76 0.35
N GLU A 14 2.91 -4.04 1.56
CA GLU A 14 2.19 -3.76 2.79
C GLU A 14 2.76 -2.52 3.47
N PHE A 15 1.86 -1.63 3.91
CA PHE A 15 2.20 -0.40 4.61
C PHE A 15 1.49 -0.32 5.95
N GLN A 16 2.23 0.12 6.96
CA GLN A 16 1.68 0.43 8.28
C GLN A 16 1.07 1.83 8.27
N LEU A 17 -0.16 1.98 8.74
CA LEU A 17 -0.78 3.28 8.99
C LEU A 17 -0.36 3.78 10.36
N ILE A 18 0.26 4.96 10.39
CA ILE A 18 0.81 5.53 11.62
C ILE A 18 0.30 6.96 11.85
N ASP A 19 0.18 7.30 13.12
CA ASP A 19 -0.02 8.68 13.55
C ASP A 19 1.25 9.50 13.27
N PRO A 20 1.16 10.67 12.62
CA PRO A 20 2.33 11.47 12.27
C PRO A 20 3.05 12.10 13.48
N GLU A 21 2.38 12.26 14.62
CA GLU A 21 2.94 12.85 15.84
C GLU A 21 3.51 11.77 16.75
N THR A 22 2.72 10.75 17.10
CA THR A 22 3.14 9.70 18.04
C THR A 22 3.98 8.60 17.38
N ARG A 23 3.87 8.47 16.04
CA ARG A 23 4.45 7.36 15.26
C ARG A 23 3.88 6.00 15.59
N ASP A 24 2.77 5.93 16.32
CA ASP A 24 2.14 4.66 16.70
C ASP A 24 1.16 4.17 15.63
N LEU A 25 0.85 2.87 15.64
CA LEU A 25 -0.09 2.25 14.70
C LEU A 25 -1.52 2.79 14.90
N ARG A 26 -2.24 2.96 13.80
CA ARG A 26 -3.65 3.40 13.82
C ARG A 26 -4.55 2.42 13.09
N SER A 27 -5.54 1.90 13.82
CA SER A 27 -6.63 1.09 13.25
C SER A 27 -7.64 2.00 12.56
N HIS A 28 -7.43 2.30 11.28
CA HIS A 28 -8.31 3.19 10.50
C HIS A 28 -8.51 2.75 9.04
N VAL A 29 -8.09 1.53 8.69
CA VAL A 29 -8.07 1.06 7.29
C VAL A 29 -9.45 1.05 6.64
N GLN A 30 -10.51 0.63 7.34
CA GLN A 30 -11.86 0.51 6.73
C GLN A 30 -12.41 1.85 6.25
N HIS A 31 -12.26 2.92 7.04
CA HIS A 31 -12.75 4.24 6.66
C HIS A 31 -11.99 4.83 5.46
N LEU A 32 -10.69 4.55 5.37
CA LEU A 32 -9.86 4.99 4.25
C LEU A 32 -10.26 4.37 2.91
N ILE A 33 -10.69 3.11 2.92
CA ILE A 33 -11.04 2.35 1.71
C ILE A 33 -12.40 2.78 1.17
N GLU A 34 -13.36 3.08 2.04
CA GLU A 34 -14.70 3.53 1.65
C GLU A 34 -14.68 4.87 0.90
N ASP A 35 -13.73 5.73 1.24
CA ASP A 35 -13.57 7.07 0.66
C ASP A 35 -12.92 7.08 -0.74
N GLU A 36 -12.31 5.98 -1.20
CA GLU A 36 -11.48 5.98 -2.41
C GLU A 36 -11.94 4.94 -3.43
N HIS A 37 -12.84 5.37 -4.32
CA HIS A 37 -13.43 4.52 -5.37
C HIS A 37 -12.42 4.14 -6.47
N THR A 38 -11.35 4.94 -6.64
CA THR A 38 -10.38 4.79 -7.74
C THR A 38 -9.35 3.68 -7.52
N LEU A 39 -9.17 3.24 -6.28
CA LEU A 39 -8.16 2.25 -5.88
C LEU A 39 -8.77 0.96 -5.30
N GLN A 40 -10.10 0.81 -5.32
CA GLN A 40 -10.78 -0.29 -4.62
C GLN A 40 -10.27 -1.67 -5.00
N ASP A 41 -9.92 -1.90 -6.27
CA ASP A 41 -9.43 -3.21 -6.72
C ASP A 41 -7.95 -3.46 -6.37
N GLN A 42 -7.20 -2.41 -6.00
CA GLN A 42 -5.76 -2.45 -5.73
C GLN A 42 -5.43 -2.25 -4.25
N LEU A 43 -6.39 -1.82 -3.43
CA LEU A 43 -6.27 -1.72 -1.98
C LEU A 43 -7.02 -2.86 -1.32
N LYS A 44 -6.34 -3.60 -0.46
CA LYS A 44 -6.99 -4.61 0.38
C LYS A 44 -6.76 -4.28 1.86
N PRO A 45 -7.82 -4.31 2.70
CA PRO A 45 -7.64 -4.31 4.13
C PRO A 45 -7.02 -5.64 4.54
N GLU A 46 -5.97 -5.61 5.35
CA GLU A 46 -5.32 -6.81 5.87
C GLU A 46 -5.97 -7.29 7.20
N LEU A 47 -5.58 -8.49 7.63
CA LEU A 47 -5.70 -9.09 8.97
C LEU A 47 -5.76 -8.05 10.08
N HIS A 48 -4.70 -7.25 10.10
CA HIS A 48 -4.48 -6.20 11.07
C HIS A 48 -5.01 -4.87 10.51
N GLN A 49 -5.98 -4.28 11.20
CA GLN A 49 -6.63 -3.01 10.80
C GLN A 49 -5.69 -1.79 10.74
N SER A 50 -4.40 -1.97 11.04
CA SER A 50 -3.33 -0.97 10.96
C SER A 50 -2.39 -1.18 9.76
N VAL A 51 -2.63 -2.21 8.94
CA VAL A 51 -1.86 -2.50 7.73
C VAL A 51 -2.76 -2.43 6.50
N ILE A 52 -2.23 -1.86 5.43
CA ILE A 52 -2.89 -1.79 4.13
C ILE A 52 -1.99 -2.38 3.06
N GLU A 53 -2.54 -3.30 2.27
CA GLU A 53 -1.88 -3.90 1.12
C GLU A 53 -2.24 -3.10 -0.15
N VAL A 54 -1.23 -2.81 -0.97
CA VAL A 54 -1.41 -2.35 -2.35
C VAL A 54 -0.82 -3.35 -3.34
N GLY A 55 -1.54 -3.62 -4.42
CA GLY A 55 -1.10 -4.50 -5.50
C GLY A 55 -1.02 -3.78 -6.85
N THR A 56 0.09 -3.95 -7.58
CA THR A 56 0.17 -3.50 -8.98
C THR A 56 -0.72 -4.35 -9.88
N ASN A 57 -1.08 -3.80 -11.04
CA ASN A 57 -1.54 -4.64 -12.14
C ASN A 57 -0.45 -5.62 -12.61
N ILE A 58 -0.83 -6.60 -13.44
CA ILE A 58 0.13 -7.46 -14.13
C ILE A 58 0.94 -6.60 -15.11
N CYS A 59 2.24 -6.46 -14.83
CA CYS A 59 3.19 -5.67 -15.59
C CYS A 59 3.98 -6.55 -16.58
N ARG A 60 4.31 -5.97 -17.74
CA ARG A 60 5.08 -6.63 -18.82
C ARG A 60 6.58 -6.62 -18.54
N ASP A 61 7.07 -5.60 -17.84
CA ASP A 61 8.48 -5.46 -17.49
C ASP A 61 8.67 -4.61 -16.21
N ILE A 62 9.91 -4.50 -15.76
CA ILE A 62 10.28 -3.76 -14.55
C ILE A 62 10.07 -2.25 -14.64
N LYS A 63 10.01 -1.68 -15.86
CA LYS A 63 9.78 -0.23 -16.04
C LYS A 63 8.32 0.09 -15.79
N GLU A 64 7.43 -0.74 -16.32
CA GLU A 64 5.99 -0.67 -16.04
C GLU A 64 5.70 -0.89 -14.56
N ALA A 65 6.30 -1.94 -13.96
CA ALA A 65 6.16 -2.21 -12.53
C ALA A 65 6.64 -1.05 -11.66
N ARG A 66 7.78 -0.42 -11.99
CA ARG A 66 8.27 0.76 -11.28
C ARG A 66 7.29 1.94 -11.37
N GLY A 67 6.66 2.14 -12.52
CA GLY A 67 5.65 3.18 -12.70
C GLY A 67 4.45 2.96 -11.80
N GLU A 68 3.92 1.73 -11.78
CA GLU A 68 2.78 1.35 -10.95
C GLU A 68 3.09 1.46 -9.45
N VAL A 69 4.26 0.99 -9.00
CA VAL A 69 4.70 1.13 -7.60
C VAL A 69 4.77 2.60 -7.17
N VAL A 70 5.36 3.46 -7.98
CA VAL A 70 5.46 4.90 -7.67
C VAL A 70 4.07 5.53 -7.58
N ARG A 71 3.19 5.19 -8.52
CA ARG A 71 1.80 5.67 -8.55
C ARG A 71 1.06 5.24 -7.28
N LEU A 72 1.03 3.94 -6.99
CA LEU A 72 0.36 3.36 -5.82
C LEU A 72 0.84 3.96 -4.50
N ARG A 73 2.16 4.03 -4.28
CA ARG A 73 2.73 4.66 -3.08
C ARG A 73 2.32 6.13 -2.94
N SER A 74 2.32 6.87 -4.05
CA SER A 74 1.95 8.29 -4.06
C SER A 74 0.47 8.50 -3.78
N ASP A 75 -0.38 7.62 -4.32
CA ASP A 75 -1.83 7.65 -4.12
C ASP A 75 -2.16 7.30 -2.67
N LEU A 76 -1.60 6.21 -2.15
CA LEU A 76 -1.77 5.79 -0.76
C LEU A 76 -1.27 6.86 0.23
N ALA A 77 -0.09 7.45 0.01
CA ALA A 77 0.43 8.51 0.87
C ALA A 77 -0.42 9.80 0.82
N ARG A 78 -1.10 10.08 -0.31
CA ARG A 78 -2.05 11.19 -0.40
C ARG A 78 -3.34 10.88 0.36
N LEU A 79 -3.87 9.67 0.21
CA LEU A 79 -5.05 9.19 0.91
C LEU A 79 -4.85 9.20 2.43
N ALA A 80 -3.73 8.66 2.92
CA ALA A 80 -3.39 8.68 4.34
C ALA A 80 -3.32 10.12 4.89
N ARG A 81 -2.64 11.03 4.18
CA ARG A 81 -2.52 12.44 4.60
C ARG A 81 -3.86 13.17 4.65
N ARG A 82 -4.77 12.93 3.70
CA ARG A 82 -6.13 13.49 3.72
C ARG A 82 -6.89 13.12 4.98
N ASN A 83 -6.55 11.99 5.59
CA ASN A 83 -7.17 11.44 6.78
C ASN A 83 -6.33 11.65 8.05
N GLY A 84 -5.35 12.54 8.01
CA GLY A 84 -4.50 12.86 9.17
C GLY A 84 -3.51 11.76 9.55
N LEU A 85 -3.22 10.83 8.65
CA LEU A 85 -2.30 9.70 8.86
C LEU A 85 -1.07 9.81 7.95
N THR A 86 -0.05 9.01 8.23
CA THR A 86 1.04 8.74 7.29
C THR A 86 1.29 7.23 7.19
N ILE A 87 2.10 6.84 6.21
CA ILE A 87 2.46 5.44 5.98
C ILE A 87 3.92 5.17 6.33
N ALA A 88 4.21 3.95 6.77
CA ALA A 88 5.56 3.42 6.94
C ALA A 88 5.72 2.08 6.21
N ALA A 89 6.89 1.90 5.59
CA ALA A 89 7.28 0.66 4.91
C ALA A 89 8.34 -0.06 5.77
N ALA A 90 7.90 -0.98 6.61
CA ALA A 90 8.78 -1.75 7.48
C ALA A 90 8.15 -3.13 7.74
N GLY A 91 8.99 -4.16 7.89
CA GLY A 91 8.51 -5.51 8.20
C GLY A 91 7.92 -5.66 9.61
N THR A 92 8.31 -4.80 10.54
CA THR A 92 7.76 -4.73 11.90
C THR A 92 7.63 -3.28 12.34
N HIS A 93 6.69 -3.00 13.24
CA HIS A 93 6.61 -1.69 13.89
C HIS A 93 7.63 -1.65 15.06
N PRO A 94 8.44 -0.59 15.20
CA PRO A 94 9.60 -0.58 16.09
C PRO A 94 9.29 -0.72 17.59
N PHE A 95 8.10 -0.32 18.01
CA PHE A 95 7.70 -0.34 19.44
C PHE A 95 6.24 -0.73 19.67
N ALA A 96 5.50 -1.13 18.62
CA ALA A 96 4.13 -1.55 18.84
C ALA A 96 4.13 -2.84 19.65
N LEU A 97 3.21 -2.91 20.61
CA LEU A 97 2.97 -4.11 21.38
C LEU A 97 1.66 -4.73 20.89
N TRP A 98 1.62 -6.05 20.86
CA TRP A 98 0.38 -6.77 20.65
C TRP A 98 -0.42 -6.73 21.94
N GLU A 99 -1.66 -6.25 21.86
CA GLU A 99 -2.65 -6.22 22.95
C GLU A 99 -3.89 -7.03 22.56
#